data_AF-A0A7V6KX24-F1
#
_entry.id   AF-A0A7V6KX24-F1
#
_cell.length_a   1.000
_cell.length_b   1.000
_cell.length_c   1.000
_cell.angle_alpha   90.00
_cell.angle_beta   90.00
_cell.angle_gamma   90.00
#
_symmetry.space_group_name_H-M   'P 1'
#
loop_
_entity.id
_entity.type
_entity.pdbx_description
1 polymer ?
#
loop_
_entity_poly.entity_id
_entity_poly.type
_entity_poly.pdbx_seq_one_letter_code
_entity_poly.pdbx_strand_id
1 'polypeptide(L)' 'MADSVRYNDWFDKALKDLESAKILFEHDGDNAIVSFHCQQAIEKALKAFILRKKSNL' A
#
# COMPACT_ATOMS: atom_id res chain seq x y z
N MET A 1 4.69 13.14 -12.73
CA MET A 1 3.46 12.35 -12.56
C MET A 1 2.80 12.85 -11.27
N ALA A 2 1.58 13.38 -11.33
CA ALA A 2 0.91 13.89 -10.13
C ALA A 2 0.35 12.72 -9.30
N ASP A 3 0.46 12.82 -7.97
CA ASP A 3 -0.12 11.85 -7.06
C ASP A 3 -1.65 11.83 -7.18
N SER A 4 -2.26 10.64 -7.11
CA SER A 4 -3.72 10.55 -7.09
C SER A 4 -4.29 11.22 -5.84
N VAL A 5 -5.40 11.92 -5.98
CA VAL A 5 -6.17 12.48 -4.86
C VAL A 5 -7.32 11.57 -4.42
N ARG A 6 -7.58 10.49 -5.16
CA ARG A 6 -8.66 9.54 -4.85
C ARG A 6 -8.19 8.52 -3.84
N TYR A 7 -8.94 8.36 -2.75
CA TYR A 7 -8.55 7.42 -1.69
C TYR A 7 -8.51 5.96 -2.18
N ASN A 8 -9.43 5.55 -3.06
CA ASN A 8 -9.48 4.20 -3.61
C ASN A 8 -8.19 3.83 -4.35
N ASP A 9 -7.63 4.74 -5.15
CA ASP A 9 -6.39 4.49 -5.87
C ASP A 9 -5.21 4.18 -4.92
N TRP A 10 -5.18 4.80 -3.75
CA TRP A 10 -4.16 4.52 -2.72
C TRP A 10 -4.43 3.21 -1.98
N PHE A 11 -5.70 2.91 -1.72
CA PHE A 11 -6.09 1.65 -1.10
C PHE A 11 -5.77 0.46 -2.00
N ASP A 12 -6.06 0.55 -3.30
CA ASP A 12 -5.73 -0.48 -4.29
C ASP A 12 -4.21 -0.69 -4.40
N LYS A 13 -3.41 0.39 -4.33
CA LYS A 13 -1.94 0.27 -4.28
C LYS A 13 -1.48 -0.43 -3.00
N ALA A 14 -2.07 -0.11 -1.85
CA ALA A 14 -1.74 -0.77 -0.59
C ALA A 14 -2.00 -2.28 -0.63
N LEU A 15 -3.13 -2.68 -1.22
CA LEU A 15 -3.47 -4.09 -1.41
C LEU A 15 -2.48 -4.80 -2.35
N LYS A 16 -2.05 -4.12 -3.43
CA LYS A 16 -1.01 -4.65 -4.33
C LYS A 16 0.33 -4.84 -3.63
N ASP A 17 0.75 -3.89 -2.79
CA ASP A 17 1.97 -4.07 -2.00
C ASP A 17 1.86 -5.24 -1.03
N LEU A 18 0.73 -5.39 -0.35
CA LEU A 18 0.50 -6.53 0.54
C LEU A 18 0.53 -7.87 -0.21
N GLU A 19 -0.05 -7.92 -1.40
CA GLU A 19 -0.02 -9.12 -2.24
C GLU A 19 1.39 -9.44 -2.72
N SER A 20 2.17 -8.44 -3.14
CA SER A 20 3.58 -8.62 -3.47
C SER A 20 4.38 -9.17 -2.29
N ALA A 21 4.15 -8.65 -1.07
CA ALA A 21 4.81 -9.15 0.13
C ALA A 21 4.49 -10.63 0.39
N LYS A 22 3.23 -11.04 0.22
CA LYS A 22 2.81 -12.44 0.39
C LYS A 22 3.47 -13.35 -0.63
N ILE A 23 3.41 -13.02 -1.92
CA ILE A 23 4.02 -13.81 -2.99
C ILE A 23 5.53 -13.96 -2.74
N LEU A 24 6.21 -12.86 -2.40
CA LEU A 24 7.64 -12.92 -2.08
C LEU A 24 7.93 -13.82 -0.88
N PHE A 25 7.14 -13.72 0.19
CA PHE A 25 7.32 -14.54 1.38
C PHE A 25 7.04 -16.03 1.12
N GLU A 26 5.99 -16.34 0.37
CA GLU A 26 5.58 -17.71 0.02
C GLU A 26 6.59 -18.43 -0.90
N HIS A 27 7.37 -17.66 -1.66
CA HIS A 27 8.37 -18.18 -2.59
C HIS A 27 9.83 -17.98 -2.11
N ASP A 28 10.05 -17.88 -0.79
CA ASP A 28 11.38 -17.71 -0.16
C ASP A 28 12.18 -16.51 -0.73
N GLY A 29 11.48 -15.44 -1.08
CA GLY A 29 12.04 -14.18 -1.52
C GLY A 29 12.80 -13.44 -0.41
N ASP A 30 13.57 -12.42 -0.79
CA ASP A 30 14.37 -11.63 0.14
C ASP A 30 13.48 -10.94 1.19
N ASN A 31 13.71 -11.27 2.47
CA ASN A 31 12.96 -10.75 3.61
C ASN A 31 13.03 -9.21 3.75
N ALA A 32 14.10 -8.56 3.27
CA ALA A 32 14.18 -7.11 3.24
C ALA A 32 13.17 -6.53 2.24
N ILE A 33 12.96 -7.19 1.10
CA ILE A 33 12.00 -6.79 0.07
C ILE A 33 10.56 -7.09 0.51
N VAL A 34 10.33 -8.24 1.16
CA VAL A 34 9.05 -8.54 1.83
C VAL A 34 8.70 -7.44 2.83
N SER A 35 9.63 -7.09 3.72
CA SER A 35 9.44 -6.05 4.75
C SER A 35 9.19 -4.68 4.13
N PHE A 36 9.89 -4.35 3.03
CA PHE A 36 9.67 -3.12 2.27
C PHE A 36 8.22 -3.03 1.74
N HIS A 37 7.70 -4.11 1.13
CA HIS A 37 6.32 -4.12 0.65
C HIS A 37 5.30 -4.03 1.79
N CYS A 38 5.55 -4.67 2.94
CA CYS A 38 4.71 -4.50 4.14
C CYS A 38 4.67 -3.04 4.61
N GLN A 39 5.83 -2.37 4.67
CA GLN A 39 5.92 -0.95 5.03
C GLN A 39 5.14 -0.08 4.03
N GLN A 40 5.31 -0.32 2.74
CA GLN A 40 4.62 0.38 1.66
C GLN A 40 3.10 0.18 1.70
N ALA A 41 2.62 -1.03 2.01
CA ALA A 41 1.20 -1.32 2.15
C ALA A 41 0.57 -0.46 3.27
N ILE A 42 1.20 -0.41 4.44
CA ILE A 42 0.70 0.39 5.57
C ILE A 42 0.74 1.88 5.25
N GLU A 43 1.84 2.38 4.68
CA GLU A 43 1.97 3.80 4.30
C GLU A 43 0.85 4.24 3.35
N LYS A 44 0.60 3.46 2.29
CA LYS A 44 -0.42 3.78 1.30
C LYS A 44 -1.84 3.62 1.84
N ALA A 45 -2.10 2.64 2.71
CA ALA A 45 -3.39 2.49 3.39
C ALA A 45 -3.69 3.69 4.30
N LEU A 46 -2.69 4.18 5.04
CA LEU A 46 -2.83 5.38 5.87
C LEU A 46 -3.07 6.63 5.01
N LYS A 47 -2.37 6.78 3.87
CA LYS A 47 -2.64 7.87 2.91
C LYS A 47 -4.07 7.82 2.39
N ALA A 48 -4.56 6.63 2.02
CA ALA A 48 -5.96 6.42 1.62
C ALA A 48 -6.94 6.86 2.73
N PHE A 49 -6.69 6.44 3.97
CA PHE A 49 -7.51 6.81 5.12
C PHE A 49 -7.59 8.33 5.31
N ILE A 50 -6.45 9.03 5.26
CA ILE A 50 -6.39 10.49 5.41
C ILE A 50 -7.16 11.20 4.28
N LEU A 51 -7.01 10.75 3.03
CA LEU A 51 -7.74 11.31 1.89
C LEU A 51 -9.25 11.10 2.04
N ARG A 52 -9.69 9.90 2.43
CA ARG A 52 -11.10 9.61 2.68
C ARG A 52 -11.66 10.50 3.79
N LYS A 53 -10.90 10.73 4.87
CA LYS A 53 -11.30 11.61 5.96
C LYS A 53 -11.42 13.07 5.50
N LYS A 54 -10.48 13.56 4.67
CA LYS A 54 -10.54 14.91 4.10
C LYS A 54 -11.73 15.12 3.18
N SER A 55 -12.11 14.12 2.37
CA SER A 55 -13.27 14.22 1.46
C SER A 55 -14.62 14.19 2.17
N ASN A 56 -14.67 13.82 3.44
CA ASN A 56 -15.89 13.78 4.26
C ASN A 56 -16.08 15.03 5.15
N LEU A 57 -15.17 16.02 5.03
CA LEU A 57 -15.27 17.34 5.66
C LEU A 57 -15.70 18.37 4.62
#